data_AF-R7LFS9-F1
#
_entry.id   AF-R7LFS9-F1
#
_cell.length_a   1.000
_cell.length_b   1.000
_cell.length_c   1.000
_cell.angle_alpha   90.00
_cell.angle_beta   90.00
_cell.angle_gamma   90.00
#
_symmetry.space_group_name_H-M   'P 1'
#
loop_
_entity.id
_entity.type
_entity.pdbx_description
1 polymer ?
#
loop_
_entity_poly.entity_id
_entity_poly.type
_entity_poly.pdbx_seq_one_letter_code
_entity_poly.pdbx_strand_id
1 'polypeptide(L)'
;MAIIDARPALAINRDFVAQAAMLHDIGVFLTDAPGIHCHGTEPYLMHGYLGAELMRKEGFPEIARVCERHTGTGLTPEVISERNLPLPMGDYRPQTLEEQLICYADKFYSKSHPKRVRTIPDTAASLEKFGADSVNIFLNWAKLFEL
;
A
#
# COMPACT_ATOMS: atom_id res chain seq x y z
N MET A 1 3.79 -14.71 -1.55
CA MET A 1 4.96 -15.63 -1.56
C MET A 1 5.25 -16.18 -2.95
N ALA A 2 4.25 -16.66 -3.71
CA ALA A 2 4.45 -17.16 -5.07
C ALA A 2 5.29 -16.24 -6.00
N ILE A 3 5.07 -14.93 -5.96
CA ILE A 3 5.88 -13.95 -6.73
C ILE A 3 7.36 -14.02 -6.35
N ILE A 4 7.69 -14.04 -5.06
CA ILE A 4 9.07 -14.11 -4.56
C ILE A 4 9.71 -15.43 -5.01
N ASP A 5 8.99 -16.53 -4.85
CA ASP A 5 9.48 -17.87 -5.23
C ASP A 5 9.71 -17.98 -6.75
N ALA A 6 8.88 -17.32 -7.55
CA ALA A 6 9.00 -17.27 -9.01
C ALA A 6 10.07 -16.27 -9.49
N ARG A 7 10.62 -15.42 -8.61
CA ARG A 7 11.56 -14.33 -8.94
C ARG A 7 12.75 -14.27 -7.97
N PRO A 8 13.55 -15.35 -7.84
CA PRO A 8 14.69 -15.38 -6.91
C PRO A 8 15.75 -14.32 -7.23
N ALA A 9 15.89 -13.92 -8.50
CA ALA A 9 16.84 -12.88 -8.92
C ALA A 9 16.55 -11.48 -8.36
N LEU A 10 15.31 -11.22 -7.91
CA LEU A 10 14.97 -9.95 -7.25
C LEU A 10 15.49 -9.88 -5.80
N ALA A 11 15.97 -10.99 -5.23
CA ALA A 11 16.56 -11.07 -3.89
C ALA A 11 15.69 -10.46 -2.77
N ILE A 12 14.36 -10.52 -2.93
CA ILE A 12 13.39 -9.95 -1.99
C ILE A 12 13.42 -10.71 -0.66
N ASN A 13 13.50 -9.99 0.45
CA ASN A 13 13.48 -10.59 1.77
C ASN A 13 12.09 -11.14 2.12
N ARG A 14 11.93 -12.47 2.03
CA ARG A 14 10.69 -13.19 2.29
C ARG A 14 10.12 -12.94 3.69
N ASP A 15 10.97 -13.01 4.71
CA ASP A 15 10.54 -12.91 6.11
C ASP A 15 10.09 -11.48 6.44
N PHE A 16 10.78 -10.49 5.88
CA PHE A 16 10.35 -9.10 5.97
C PHE A 16 9.00 -8.89 5.27
N VAL A 17 8.84 -9.37 4.03
CA VAL A 17 7.57 -9.22 3.29
C VAL A 17 6.41 -9.89 4.02
N ALA A 18 6.62 -11.08 4.61
CA ALA A 18 5.58 -11.75 5.37
C ALA A 18 5.13 -10.91 6.58
N GLN A 19 6.07 -10.38 7.37
CA GLN A 19 5.77 -9.55 8.53
C GLN A 19 5.10 -8.23 8.12
N ALA A 20 5.71 -7.50 7.18
CA ALA A 20 5.22 -6.21 6.76
C ALA A 20 3.87 -6.29 6.03
N ALA A 21 3.61 -7.34 5.24
CA ALA A 21 2.31 -7.55 4.60
C ALA A 21 1.20 -7.81 5.63
N MET A 22 1.48 -8.43 6.78
CA MET A 22 0.48 -8.58 7.85
C MET A 22 0.18 -7.26 8.55
N LEU A 23 1.14 -6.35 8.62
CA LEU A 23 1.09 -5.12 9.43
C LEU A 23 0.85 -3.84 8.64
N HIS A 24 0.97 -3.85 7.31
CA HIS A 24 0.90 -2.64 6.48
C HIS A 24 -0.35 -1.78 6.76
N ASP A 25 -1.47 -2.44 7.07
CA ASP A 25 -2.78 -1.86 7.31
C ASP A 25 -3.11 -1.64 8.80
N ILE A 26 -2.16 -1.88 9.72
CA ILE A 26 -2.44 -1.92 11.17
C ILE A 26 -3.06 -0.63 11.71
N GLY A 27 -2.82 0.52 11.08
CA GLY A 27 -3.42 1.79 11.50
C GLY A 27 -4.92 1.92 11.18
N VAL A 28 -5.53 0.98 10.46
CA VAL A 28 -6.93 1.10 10.00
C VAL A 28 -7.94 1.21 11.14
N PHE A 29 -7.70 0.57 12.29
CA PHE A 29 -8.62 0.61 13.43
C PHE A 29 -8.72 2.02 14.08
N LEU A 30 -7.77 2.91 13.78
CA LEU A 30 -7.77 4.30 14.24
C LEU A 30 -8.61 5.21 13.33
N THR A 31 -9.09 4.69 12.20
CA THR A 31 -9.86 5.45 11.22
C THR A 31 -11.37 5.20 11.31
N ASP A 32 -12.15 6.21 10.94
CA ASP A 32 -13.60 6.11 10.77
C ASP A 32 -13.93 5.48 9.41
N ALA A 33 -14.15 4.16 9.42
CA ALA A 33 -14.52 3.38 8.23
C ALA A 33 -15.55 2.31 8.62
N PRO A 34 -16.80 2.69 8.93
CA PRO A 34 -17.80 1.79 9.49
C PRO A 34 -18.20 0.66 8.52
N GLY A 35 -18.05 0.87 7.21
CA GLY A 35 -18.31 -0.15 6.19
C GLY A 35 -17.37 -1.37 6.25
N ILE A 36 -16.28 -1.28 7.03
CA ILE A 36 -15.35 -2.38 7.34
C ILE A 36 -15.18 -2.56 8.86
N HIS A 37 -16.15 -2.10 9.66
CA HIS A 37 -16.16 -2.21 11.13
C HIS A 37 -14.98 -1.53 11.84
N CYS A 38 -14.45 -0.45 11.28
CA CYS A 38 -13.49 0.43 11.96
C CYS A 38 -14.21 1.69 12.44
N HIS A 39 -14.08 1.98 13.75
CA HIS A 39 -14.83 3.03 14.45
C HIS A 39 -13.89 4.04 15.13
N GLY A 40 -12.73 4.28 14.53
CA GLY A 40 -11.82 5.32 14.99
C GLY A 40 -12.33 6.72 14.64
N THR A 41 -11.47 7.71 14.82
CA THR A 41 -11.83 9.14 14.62
C THR A 41 -11.19 9.77 13.40
N GLU A 42 -10.15 9.14 12.86
CA GLU A 42 -9.36 9.73 11.78
C GLU A 42 -9.91 9.39 10.39
N PRO A 43 -9.66 10.23 9.36
CA PRO A 43 -10.04 9.89 7.99
C PRO A 43 -9.41 8.57 7.53
N TYR A 44 -10.17 7.73 6.80
CA TYR A 44 -9.66 6.44 6.29
C TYR A 44 -8.32 6.56 5.57
N LEU A 45 -8.07 7.64 4.82
CA LEU A 45 -6.80 7.83 4.11
C LEU A 45 -5.57 7.86 5.04
N MET A 46 -5.73 8.23 6.31
CA MET A 46 -4.62 8.33 7.26
C MET A 46 -4.15 6.98 7.81
N HIS A 47 -4.85 5.86 7.55
CA HIS A 47 -4.51 4.56 8.14
C HIS A 47 -3.03 4.17 7.93
N GLY A 48 -2.46 4.44 6.76
CA GLY A 48 -1.05 4.18 6.50
C GLY A 48 -0.10 5.01 7.38
N TYR A 49 -0.33 6.32 7.47
CA TYR A 49 0.46 7.23 8.31
C TYR A 49 0.34 6.87 9.80
N LEU A 50 -0.88 6.62 10.29
CA LEU A 50 -1.13 6.23 11.68
C LEU A 50 -0.49 4.88 12.01
N GLY A 51 -0.56 3.93 11.07
CA GLY A 51 0.12 2.64 11.18
C GLY A 51 1.63 2.81 11.28
N ALA A 52 2.21 3.73 10.50
CA ALA A 52 3.63 4.02 10.56
C ALA A 52 4.04 4.62 11.91
N GLU A 53 3.27 5.56 12.45
CA GLU A 53 3.51 6.13 13.79
C GLU A 53 3.46 5.06 14.88
N LEU A 54 2.52 4.11 14.78
CA LEU A 54 2.45 2.97 15.70
C LEU A 54 3.70 2.09 15.58
N MET A 55 4.07 1.69 14.37
CA MET A 55 5.23 0.82 14.14
C MET A 55 6.55 1.48 14.56
N ARG A 56 6.72 2.79 14.39
CA ARG A 56 7.88 3.53 14.93
C ARG A 56 7.95 3.46 16.45
N LYS A 57 6.82 3.63 17.14
CA LYS A 57 6.74 3.55 18.61
C LYS A 57 7.06 2.16 19.14
N GLU A 58 6.65 1.12 18.41
CA GLU A 58 6.93 -0.28 18.73
C GLU A 58 8.36 -0.72 18.32
N GLY A 59 9.17 0.16 17.73
CA GLY A 59 10.56 -0.13 17.37
C GLY A 59 10.74 -0.82 16.01
N PHE A 60 9.75 -0.76 15.12
CA PHE A 60 9.76 -1.34 13.76
C PHE A 60 9.76 -0.25 12.66
N PRO A 61 10.83 0.57 12.54
CA PRO A 61 10.87 1.69 11.58
C PRO A 61 10.81 1.24 10.11
N GLU A 62 11.22 0.01 9.81
CA GLU A 62 11.16 -0.52 8.44
C GLU A 62 9.74 -0.92 8.03
N ILE A 63 8.98 -1.51 8.94
CA ILE A 63 7.56 -1.82 8.72
C ILE A 63 6.76 -0.51 8.67
N ALA A 64 7.14 0.49 9.47
CA ALA A 64 6.53 1.82 9.41
C ALA A 64 6.56 2.43 8.01
N ARG A 65 7.68 2.29 7.27
CA ARG A 65 7.78 2.77 5.88
C ARG A 65 6.78 2.04 4.98
N VAL A 66 6.60 0.73 5.15
CA VAL A 66 5.60 -0.03 4.40
C VAL A 66 4.18 0.47 4.71
N CYS A 67 3.87 0.70 6.00
CA CYS A 67 2.57 1.23 6.41
C CYS A 67 2.25 2.57 5.73
N GLU A 68 3.15 3.55 5.76
CA GLU A 68 2.82 4.86 5.18
C GLU A 68 2.89 4.92 3.65
N ARG A 69 3.52 3.94 2.98
CA ARG A 69 3.77 3.96 1.52
C ARG A 69 2.94 2.98 0.69
N HIS A 70 2.10 2.16 1.31
CA HIS A 70 1.30 1.16 0.58
C HIS A 70 0.02 1.74 -0.09
N THR A 71 -0.37 2.97 0.26
CA THR A 71 -1.61 3.57 -0.25
C THR A 71 -1.48 3.93 -1.73
N GLY A 72 -2.44 3.47 -2.54
CA GLY A 72 -2.43 3.70 -3.99
C GLY A 72 -1.16 3.15 -4.63
N THR A 73 -0.59 3.85 -5.60
CA THR A 73 0.75 3.54 -6.14
C THR A 73 1.84 4.44 -5.52
N GLY A 74 1.58 4.94 -4.31
CA GLY A 74 2.35 5.99 -3.66
C GLY A 74 1.73 7.38 -3.85
N LEU A 75 1.93 8.27 -2.87
CA LEU A 75 1.46 9.65 -2.90
C LEU A 75 2.66 10.60 -2.87
N THR A 76 2.70 11.55 -3.82
CA THR A 76 3.74 12.58 -3.84
C THR A 76 3.34 13.79 -3.01
N PRO A 77 4.31 14.63 -2.58
CA PRO A 77 4.01 15.90 -1.93
C PRO A 77 3.06 16.79 -2.77
N GLU A 78 3.22 16.79 -4.09
CA GLU A 78 2.40 17.57 -5.01
C GLU A 78 0.96 17.09 -5.00
N VAL A 79 0.74 15.76 -5.08
CA VAL A 79 -0.62 15.18 -5.01
C VAL A 79 -1.28 15.48 -3.67
N ILE A 80 -0.53 15.44 -2.55
CA ILE A 80 -1.05 15.79 -1.23
C ILE A 80 -1.48 17.25 -1.18
N SER A 81 -0.64 18.16 -1.67
CA SER A 81 -0.92 19.59 -1.71
C SER A 81 -2.10 19.93 -2.63
N GLU A 82 -2.07 19.46 -3.88
CA GLU A 82 -3.06 19.78 -4.91
C GLU A 82 -4.46 19.26 -4.56
N ARG A 83 -4.53 18.08 -3.92
CA ARG A 83 -5.80 17.46 -3.53
C ARG A 83 -6.19 17.77 -2.08
N ASN A 84 -5.40 18.57 -1.36
CA ASN A 84 -5.59 18.90 0.05
C ASN A 84 -5.86 17.63 0.90
N LEU A 85 -5.02 16.60 0.70
CA LEU A 85 -5.19 15.33 1.40
C LEU A 85 -4.91 15.52 2.90
N PRO A 86 -5.63 14.82 3.80
CA PRO A 86 -5.41 14.87 5.24
C PRO A 86 -4.16 14.06 5.63
N LEU A 87 -3.01 14.37 5.04
CA LEU A 87 -1.73 13.74 5.34
C LEU A 87 -0.70 14.83 5.61
N PRO A 88 0.24 14.63 6.55
CA PRO A 88 1.40 15.50 6.66
C PRO A 88 2.16 15.53 5.33
N MET A 89 2.75 16.69 5.00
CA MET A 89 3.55 16.83 3.79
C MET A 89 4.72 15.84 3.80
N GLY A 90 4.87 15.09 2.72
CA GLY A 90 5.89 14.05 2.60
C GLY A 90 5.78 13.28 1.29
N ASP A 91 6.77 12.43 1.04
CA ASP A 91 6.78 11.51 -0.10
C ASP A 91 6.51 10.09 0.39
N TYR A 92 5.33 9.59 0.03
CA TYR A 92 4.80 8.31 0.46
C TYR A 92 4.84 7.28 -0.67
N ARG A 93 5.79 7.42 -1.60
CA ARG A 93 6.02 6.40 -2.64
C ARG A 93 6.84 5.23 -2.08
N PRO A 94 6.53 3.98 -2.46
CA PRO A 94 7.33 2.83 -2.07
C PRO A 94 8.72 2.90 -2.72
N GLN A 95 9.77 2.73 -1.90
CA GLN A 95 11.16 2.96 -2.31
C GLN A 95 11.95 1.66 -2.52
N THR A 96 11.61 0.57 -1.82
CA THR A 96 12.28 -0.73 -1.96
C THR A 96 11.45 -1.72 -2.78
N LEU A 97 12.07 -2.82 -3.23
CA LEU A 97 11.36 -3.90 -3.91
C LEU A 97 10.31 -4.55 -3.01
N GLU A 98 10.61 -4.71 -1.72
CA GLU A 98 9.67 -5.21 -0.71
C GLU A 98 8.46 -4.27 -0.56
N GLU A 99 8.69 -2.95 -0.43
CA GLU A 99 7.63 -1.95 -0.33
C GLU A 99 6.75 -1.95 -1.59
N GLN A 100 7.37 -2.00 -2.78
CA GLN A 100 6.66 -2.06 -4.06
C GLN A 100 5.87 -3.35 -4.24
N LEU A 101 6.44 -4.50 -3.84
CA LEU A 101 5.77 -5.79 -3.92
C LEU A 101 4.52 -5.84 -3.03
N ILE A 102 4.63 -5.35 -1.79
CA ILE A 102 3.48 -5.30 -0.87
C ILE A 102 2.42 -4.35 -1.42
N CYS A 103 2.83 -3.17 -1.88
CA CYS A 103 1.94 -2.18 -2.47
C CYS A 103 1.23 -2.72 -3.72
N TYR A 104 1.94 -3.48 -4.57
CA TYR A 104 1.39 -4.17 -5.74
C TYR A 104 0.39 -5.26 -5.35
N ALA A 105 0.77 -6.15 -4.44
CA ALA A 105 -0.05 -7.28 -4.02
C ALA A 105 -1.35 -6.84 -3.34
N ASP A 106 -1.32 -5.77 -2.54
CA ASP A 106 -2.49 -5.18 -1.88
C ASP A 106 -3.59 -4.79 -2.89
N LYS A 107 -3.23 -4.31 -4.09
CA LYS A 107 -4.20 -3.78 -5.06
C LYS A 107 -5.14 -4.81 -5.66
N PHE A 108 -4.84 -6.09 -5.51
CA PHE A 108 -5.69 -7.18 -5.97
C PHE A 108 -6.85 -7.49 -5.03
N TYR A 109 -6.78 -7.01 -3.79
CA TYR A 109 -7.74 -7.34 -2.73
C TYR A 109 -8.47 -6.09 -2.25
N SER A 110 -9.62 -6.28 -1.60
CA SER A 110 -10.41 -5.18 -1.04
C SER A 110 -11.11 -5.60 0.23
N LYS A 111 -11.04 -4.76 1.25
CA LYS A 111 -11.71 -4.97 2.55
C LYS A 111 -13.24 -5.01 2.43
N SER A 112 -13.83 -4.32 1.45
CA SER A 112 -15.28 -4.31 1.23
C SER A 112 -15.80 -5.49 0.38
N HIS A 113 -14.91 -6.16 -0.35
CA HIS A 113 -15.24 -7.30 -1.20
C HIS A 113 -14.23 -8.45 -1.01
N PRO A 114 -14.11 -9.01 0.20
CA PRO A 114 -13.00 -9.90 0.56
C PRO A 114 -12.96 -11.23 -0.22
N LYS A 115 -14.08 -11.62 -0.86
CA LYS A 115 -14.17 -12.82 -1.70
C LYS A 115 -13.71 -12.61 -3.14
N ARG A 116 -13.52 -11.36 -3.57
CA ARG A 116 -13.12 -11.02 -4.94
C ARG A 116 -11.63 -10.74 -4.99
N VAL A 117 -10.95 -11.43 -5.89
CA VAL A 117 -9.59 -11.10 -6.31
C VAL A 117 -9.68 -10.44 -7.69
N ARG A 118 -9.02 -9.30 -7.86
CA ARG A 118 -8.98 -8.60 -9.15
C ARG A 118 -7.95 -9.24 -10.08
N THR A 119 -8.14 -9.06 -11.38
CA THR A 119 -7.10 -9.32 -12.39
C THR A 119 -6.21 -8.08 -12.58
N ILE A 120 -5.08 -8.21 -13.27
CA ILE A 120 -4.25 -7.05 -13.62
C ILE A 120 -5.06 -5.97 -14.39
N PRO A 121 -5.85 -6.32 -15.45
CA PRO A 121 -6.73 -5.36 -16.10
C PRO A 121 -7.76 -4.70 -15.16
N ASP A 122 -8.43 -5.47 -14.31
CA ASP A 122 -9.40 -4.94 -13.34
C ASP A 122 -8.74 -3.94 -12.38
N THR A 123 -7.54 -4.28 -11.90
CA THR A 123 -6.79 -3.43 -10.97
C THR A 123 -6.32 -2.15 -11.67
N ALA A 124 -5.78 -2.24 -12.89
CA ALA A 124 -5.38 -1.08 -13.68
C ALA A 124 -6.56 -0.13 -13.94
N ALA A 125 -7.71 -0.64 -14.37
CA ALA A 125 -8.93 0.15 -14.56
C ALA A 125 -9.37 0.85 -13.26
N SER A 126 -9.24 0.18 -12.12
CA SER A 126 -9.58 0.79 -10.81
C SER A 126 -8.68 1.97 -10.41
N LEU A 127 -7.48 2.08 -11.01
CA LEU A 127 -6.49 3.12 -10.75
C LEU A 127 -6.64 4.34 -11.67
N GLU A 128 -7.37 4.23 -12.79
CA GLU A 128 -7.53 5.31 -13.77
C GLU A 128 -8.06 6.61 -13.15
N LYS A 129 -8.96 6.49 -12.17
CA LYS A 129 -9.52 7.63 -11.43
C LYS A 129 -8.47 8.44 -10.65
N PHE A 130 -7.28 7.90 -10.44
CA PHE A 130 -6.17 8.58 -9.77
C PHE A 130 -5.18 9.23 -10.74
N GLY A 131 -5.30 8.96 -12.05
CA GLY A 131 -4.46 9.52 -13.11
C GLY A 131 -3.64 8.45 -13.84
N ALA A 132 -3.20 8.78 -15.06
CA ALA A 132 -2.45 7.87 -15.93
C ALA A 132 -1.14 7.38 -15.29
N ASP A 133 -0.48 8.22 -14.49
CA ASP A 133 0.77 7.85 -13.81
C ASP A 133 0.58 6.71 -12.82
N SER A 134 -0.56 6.68 -12.11
CA SER A 134 -0.87 5.58 -11.18
C SER A 134 -1.02 4.26 -11.93
N VAL A 135 -1.66 4.29 -13.10
CA VAL A 135 -1.81 3.10 -13.96
C VAL A 135 -0.44 2.65 -14.49
N ASN A 136 0.38 3.58 -14.97
CA ASN A 136 1.71 3.28 -15.50
C ASN A 136 2.65 2.66 -14.46
N ILE A 137 2.65 3.20 -13.23
CA ILE A 137 3.42 2.64 -12.11
C ILE A 137 2.97 1.21 -11.83
N PHE A 138 1.66 0.98 -11.70
CA PHE A 138 1.12 -0.35 -11.45
C PHE A 138 1.46 -1.36 -12.56
N LEU A 139 1.35 -0.96 -13.84
CA LEU A 139 1.70 -1.83 -14.96
C LEU A 139 3.20 -2.14 -15.02
N ASN A 140 4.06 -1.22 -14.58
CA ASN A 140 5.49 -1.49 -14.45
C ASN A 140 5.77 -2.48 -13.31
N TRP A 141 5.08 -2.39 -12.18
CA TRP A 141 5.14 -3.43 -11.13
C TRP A 141 4.65 -4.78 -11.64
N ALA A 142 3.54 -4.81 -12.38
CA ALA A 142 3.06 -6.05 -12.99
C ALA A 142 4.11 -6.69 -13.90
N LYS A 143 4.79 -5.91 -14.74
CA LYS A 143 5.91 -6.42 -15.55
C LYS A 143 7.05 -6.94 -14.69
N LEU A 144 7.42 -6.23 -13.63
CA LEU A 144 8.53 -6.60 -12.74
C LEU A 144 8.26 -7.89 -11.95
N PHE A 145 7.02 -8.09 -11.52
CA PHE A 145 6.66 -9.17 -10.59
C PHE A 145 6.01 -10.39 -11.29
N GLU A 146 5.41 -10.21 -12.48
CA GLU A 146 4.68 -11.27 -13.20
C GLU A 146 5.36 -11.72 -14.49
N LEU A 147 6.33 -10.97 -15.03
CA LEU A 147 7.17 -11.35 -16.19
C LEU A 147 8.64 -11.54 -15.79
#